data_AF-A0A9D7KH07-F1
#
_entry.id   AF-A0A9D7KH07-F1
#
_cell.length_a   1.000
_cell.length_b   1.000
_cell.length_c   1.000
_cell.angle_alpha   90.00
_cell.angle_beta   90.00
_cell.angle_gamma   90.00
#
_symmetry.space_group_name_H-M   'P 1'
#
loop_
_entity.id
_entity.type
_entity.pdbx_description
1 polymer ?
#
loop_
_entity_poly.entity_id
_entity_poly.type
_entity_poly.pdbx_seq_one_letter_code
_entity_poly.pdbx_strand_id
1 'polypeptide(L)'
;MSHEAVRQAVITRFNAEYNWNCQNFTDLYNKVNRIPLEESNYVFKSLRICDPAVGSGHLLVSVLNELISTKSELNILCDREGKILRGYEVVVENDELIITYENELFVYNYQNKESQRVQEAVFHEKQTIIENSLFGVDINPKSVMICRLRLWIELLKNSFYTKESGYKHLETLPNIDINIKAGNSLVSRFSINDKYEKTNLVYRDKLKTAIDRYKEQVILYKSVHDKAMKRDIEKKIAALKAQFREMVNPTDKDYINLTAKENELLTPPMIYSQEDRDAWTIRLQELMSEKEELQKRYDLKMKTLYGNSFEWRFEFPEVLDDDGRFTGFDVVIGNPPYIRQESISAMKDYLKENYNVYDGTADLLTYFIELGFDILKKDGVFQFIVANKFSWANYGKTLRGFLAKKYHTYTLFGF
;
A
#
# COMPACT_ATOMS: atom_id res chain seq x y z
N MET A 1 12.39 7.41 -14.27
CA MET A 1 12.43 6.07 -13.61
C MET A 1 11.04 5.43 -13.60
N SER A 2 10.05 6.14 -13.06
CA SER A 2 8.62 5.81 -13.06
C SER A 2 8.05 5.46 -14.44
N HIS A 3 8.48 6.13 -15.51
CA HIS A 3 8.02 5.91 -16.88
C HIS A 3 7.94 4.43 -17.29
N GLU A 4 9.06 3.71 -17.22
CA GLU A 4 9.11 2.31 -17.67
C GLU A 4 8.24 1.41 -16.79
N ALA A 5 8.25 1.62 -15.47
CA ALA A 5 7.45 0.80 -14.56
C ALA A 5 5.94 1.00 -14.80
N VAL A 6 5.50 2.24 -15.03
CA VAL A 6 4.11 2.54 -15.37
C VAL A 6 3.70 1.88 -16.68
N ARG A 7 4.52 2.01 -17.73
CA ARG A 7 4.22 1.41 -19.05
C ARG A 7 4.10 -0.10 -18.98
N GLN A 8 5.06 -0.76 -18.33
CA GLN A 8 5.03 -2.21 -18.17
C GLN A 8 3.82 -2.66 -17.37
N ALA A 9 3.48 -1.96 -16.28
CA ALA A 9 2.31 -2.28 -15.48
C ALA A 9 1.00 -2.14 -16.27
N VAL A 10 0.89 -1.09 -17.08
CA VAL A 10 -0.27 -0.86 -17.94
C VAL A 10 -0.39 -1.99 -18.97
N ILE A 11 0.70 -2.34 -19.66
CA ILE A 11 0.72 -3.47 -20.60
C ILE A 11 0.30 -4.77 -19.91
N THR A 12 0.90 -5.12 -18.77
CA THR A 12 0.57 -6.32 -17.99
C THR A 12 -0.90 -6.33 -17.59
N ARG A 13 -1.43 -5.19 -17.13
CA ARG A 13 -2.82 -5.09 -16.68
C ARG A 13 -3.81 -5.33 -17.80
N PHE A 14 -3.60 -4.71 -18.97
CA PHE A 14 -4.45 -4.94 -20.14
C PHE A 14 -4.30 -6.36 -20.70
N ASN A 15 -3.08 -6.91 -20.70
CA ASN A 15 -2.85 -8.30 -21.09
C ASN A 15 -3.61 -9.27 -20.18
N ALA A 16 -3.59 -9.05 -18.87
CA ALA A 16 -4.31 -9.88 -17.91
C ALA A 16 -5.84 -9.77 -18.06
N GLU A 17 -6.38 -8.56 -18.26
CA GLU A 17 -7.82 -8.35 -18.37
C GLU A 17 -8.42 -8.93 -19.66
N TYR A 18 -7.77 -8.70 -20.80
CA TYR A 18 -8.30 -9.09 -22.12
C TYR A 18 -7.64 -10.34 -22.70
N ASN A 19 -6.78 -11.02 -21.93
CA ASN A 19 -5.96 -12.15 -22.39
C ASN A 19 -5.17 -11.80 -23.67
N TRP A 20 -4.58 -10.61 -23.70
CA TRP A 20 -3.72 -10.15 -24.79
C TRP A 20 -2.25 -10.53 -24.55
N ASN A 21 -1.44 -10.40 -25.61
CA ASN A 21 0.00 -10.62 -25.58
C ASN A 21 0.78 -9.42 -26.15
N CYS A 22 0.41 -8.20 -25.74
CA CYS A 22 1.13 -6.98 -26.13
C CYS A 22 2.54 -7.00 -25.52
N GLN A 23 3.57 -6.80 -26.34
CA GLN A 23 4.98 -6.80 -25.89
C GLN A 23 5.51 -5.38 -25.67
N ASN A 24 4.91 -4.41 -26.36
CA ASN A 24 5.30 -3.02 -26.29
C ASN A 24 4.05 -2.13 -26.31
N PHE A 25 4.27 -0.84 -26.13
CA PHE A 25 3.20 0.13 -26.02
C PHE A 25 2.48 0.38 -27.36
N THR A 26 3.16 0.19 -28.49
CA THR A 26 2.55 0.26 -29.82
C THR A 26 1.53 -0.86 -30.02
N ASP A 27 1.85 -2.09 -29.60
CA ASP A 27 0.89 -3.22 -29.62
C ASP A 27 -0.34 -2.89 -28.78
N LEU A 28 -0.12 -2.34 -27.58
CA LEU A 28 -1.17 -1.96 -26.66
C LEU A 28 -2.05 -0.86 -27.26
N TYR A 29 -1.45 0.23 -27.75
CA TYR A 29 -2.14 1.33 -28.42
C TYR A 29 -3.09 0.84 -29.52
N ASN A 30 -2.60 -0.06 -30.38
CA ASN A 30 -3.37 -0.61 -31.50
C ASN A 30 -4.59 -1.44 -31.07
N LYS A 31 -4.56 -2.03 -29.86
CA LYS A 31 -5.66 -2.84 -29.32
C LYS A 31 -6.60 -2.04 -28.42
N VAL A 32 -6.07 -1.17 -27.56
CA VAL A 32 -6.86 -0.32 -26.65
C VAL A 32 -7.82 0.58 -27.43
N ASN A 33 -7.40 1.11 -28.58
CA ASN A 33 -8.26 1.93 -29.43
C ASN A 33 -9.39 1.15 -30.15
N ARG A 34 -9.47 -0.18 -29.97
CA ARG A 34 -10.54 -1.03 -30.54
C ARG A 34 -11.61 -1.42 -29.53
N ILE A 35 -11.41 -1.12 -28.25
CA ILE A 35 -12.39 -1.37 -27.19
C ILE A 35 -13.08 -0.05 -26.80
N PRO A 36 -14.26 -0.10 -26.15
CA PRO A 36 -14.93 1.10 -25.66
C PRO A 36 -14.05 1.91 -24.72
N LEU A 37 -14.12 3.25 -24.85
CA LEU A 37 -13.32 4.17 -24.04
C LEU A 37 -13.56 3.97 -22.53
N GLU A 38 -14.81 3.73 -22.14
CA GLU A 38 -15.19 3.46 -20.75
C GLU A 38 -14.50 2.21 -20.20
N GLU A 39 -14.45 1.13 -20.98
CA GLU A 39 -13.79 -0.12 -20.58
C GLU A 39 -12.28 0.08 -20.43
N SER A 40 -11.62 0.76 -21.38
CA SER A 40 -10.19 1.08 -21.27
C SER A 40 -9.86 1.93 -20.04
N ASN A 41 -10.70 2.92 -19.74
CA ASN A 41 -10.56 3.78 -18.56
C ASN A 41 -10.81 3.02 -17.26
N TYR A 42 -11.76 2.08 -17.25
CA TYR A 42 -12.01 1.21 -16.11
C TYR A 42 -10.80 0.35 -15.78
N VAL A 43 -10.19 -0.30 -16.79
CA VAL A 43 -8.98 -1.11 -16.60
C VAL A 43 -7.83 -0.23 -16.10
N PHE A 44 -7.64 0.96 -16.66
CA PHE A 44 -6.60 1.87 -16.21
C PHE A 44 -6.80 2.31 -14.74
N LYS A 45 -8.02 2.66 -14.35
CA LYS A 45 -8.39 3.04 -12.96
C LYS A 45 -8.21 1.88 -11.97
N SER A 46 -8.14 0.63 -12.44
CA SER A 46 -7.93 -0.55 -11.59
C SER A 46 -6.48 -0.79 -11.20
N LEU A 47 -5.52 -0.05 -11.78
CA LEU A 47 -4.11 -0.13 -11.40
C LEU A 47 -3.91 0.27 -9.93
N ARG A 48 -3.01 -0.45 -9.25
CA ARG A 48 -2.62 -0.20 -7.85
C ARG A 48 -1.10 -0.10 -7.77
N ILE A 49 -0.60 1.06 -7.36
CA ILE A 49 0.83 1.36 -7.24
C ILE A 49 1.13 1.72 -5.79
N CYS A 50 2.12 1.07 -5.19
CA CYS A 50 2.51 1.30 -3.80
C CYS A 50 3.96 1.74 -3.65
N ASP A 51 4.18 2.73 -2.79
CA ASP A 51 5.47 3.00 -2.17
C ASP A 51 5.44 2.63 -0.67
N PRO A 52 6.09 1.53 -0.24
CA PRO A 52 6.06 1.09 1.16
C PRO A 52 6.94 1.94 2.09
N ALA A 53 7.69 2.91 1.56
CA ALA A 53 8.54 3.84 2.31
C ALA A 53 8.52 5.23 1.65
N VAL A 54 7.33 5.82 1.56
CA VAL A 54 7.03 6.92 0.63
C VAL A 54 7.86 8.20 0.83
N GLY A 55 8.36 8.45 2.04
CA GLY A 55 9.22 9.59 2.32
C GLY A 55 8.59 10.92 1.90
N SER A 56 9.25 11.64 1.00
CA SER A 56 8.80 12.94 0.50
C SER A 56 7.65 12.88 -0.51
N GLY A 57 7.27 11.67 -0.97
CA GLY A 57 6.24 11.47 -1.99
C GLY A 57 6.66 11.78 -3.43
N HIS A 58 7.94 12.06 -3.69
CA HIS A 58 8.43 12.40 -5.02
C HIS A 58 8.10 11.32 -6.06
N LEU A 59 8.36 10.05 -5.74
CA LEU A 59 8.12 8.94 -6.67
C LEU A 59 6.64 8.79 -7.01
N LEU A 60 5.73 8.94 -6.05
CA LEU A 60 4.30 8.88 -6.32
C LEU A 60 3.81 10.05 -7.20
N VAL A 61 4.38 11.24 -7.06
CA VAL A 61 4.07 12.37 -7.96
C VAL A 61 4.60 12.11 -9.38
N SER A 62 5.80 11.56 -9.50
CA SER A 62 6.35 11.17 -10.80
C SER A 62 5.46 10.10 -11.46
N VAL A 63 5.02 9.07 -10.70
CA VAL A 63 4.06 8.06 -11.18
C VAL A 63 2.72 8.69 -11.60
N LEU A 64 2.18 9.66 -10.84
CA LEU A 64 0.96 10.38 -11.18
C LEU A 64 1.08 11.02 -12.57
N ASN A 65 2.16 11.76 -12.80
CA ASN A 65 2.38 12.46 -14.07
C ASN A 65 2.56 11.47 -15.23
N GLU A 66 3.32 10.40 -15.02
CA GLU A 66 3.50 9.34 -16.02
C GLU A 66 2.20 8.63 -16.37
N LEU A 67 1.32 8.38 -15.39
CA LEU A 67 0.00 7.79 -15.65
C LEU A 67 -0.87 8.71 -16.52
N ILE A 68 -0.87 10.02 -16.27
CA ILE A 68 -1.62 10.98 -17.11
C ILE A 68 -1.06 11.00 -18.54
N SER A 69 0.26 11.08 -18.70
CA SER A 69 0.90 11.07 -20.01
C SER A 69 0.63 9.76 -20.76
N THR A 70 0.69 8.62 -20.06
CA THR A 70 0.35 7.30 -20.59
C THR A 70 -1.10 7.25 -21.11
N LYS A 71 -2.07 7.85 -20.40
CA LYS A 71 -3.46 7.92 -20.89
C LYS A 71 -3.60 8.79 -22.14
N SER A 72 -2.84 9.88 -22.22
CA SER A 72 -2.80 10.73 -23.42
C SER A 72 -2.23 9.96 -24.60
N GLU A 73 -1.09 9.27 -24.44
CA GLU A 73 -0.45 8.47 -25.49
C GLU A 73 -1.36 7.32 -25.97
N LEU A 74 -2.14 6.70 -25.07
CA LEU A 74 -3.12 5.65 -25.43
C LEU A 74 -4.41 6.18 -26.06
N ASN A 75 -4.59 7.51 -26.18
CA ASN A 75 -5.84 8.15 -26.61
C ASN A 75 -7.05 7.83 -25.72
N ILE A 76 -6.82 7.59 -24.42
CA ILE A 76 -7.88 7.29 -23.44
C ILE A 76 -8.09 8.40 -22.41
N LEU A 77 -7.31 9.48 -22.46
CA LEU A 77 -7.51 10.68 -21.65
C LEU A 77 -8.74 11.47 -22.16
N CYS A 78 -9.79 11.53 -21.35
CA CYS A 78 -11.07 12.14 -21.71
C CYS A 78 -11.61 13.05 -20.60
N ASP A 79 -12.58 13.88 -20.95
CA ASP A 79 -13.37 14.62 -19.97
C ASP A 79 -14.47 13.76 -19.32
N ARG A 80 -15.26 14.37 -18.44
CA ARG A 80 -16.37 13.71 -17.71
C ARG A 80 -17.49 13.20 -18.62
N GLU A 81 -17.61 13.71 -19.84
CA GLU A 81 -18.61 13.29 -20.82
C GLU A 81 -18.07 12.18 -21.73
N GLY A 82 -16.83 11.71 -21.50
CA GLY A 82 -16.17 10.70 -22.32
C GLY A 82 -15.62 11.25 -23.64
N LYS A 83 -15.50 12.57 -23.80
CA LYS A 83 -14.89 13.16 -25.00
C LYS A 83 -13.38 13.24 -24.82
N ILE A 84 -12.66 12.50 -25.65
CA ILE A 84 -11.18 12.44 -25.67
C ILE A 84 -10.61 13.85 -25.90
N LEU A 85 -9.50 14.15 -25.22
CA LEU A 85 -8.74 15.41 -25.37
C LEU A 85 -7.89 15.39 -26.66
N ARG A 86 -8.54 15.24 -27.82
CA ARG A 86 -7.85 15.20 -29.12
C ARG A 86 -7.13 16.52 -29.41
N GLY A 87 -5.92 16.42 -29.96
CA GLY A 87 -5.09 17.57 -30.33
C GLY A 87 -4.23 18.13 -29.18
N TYR A 88 -4.45 17.65 -27.95
CA TYR A 88 -3.60 17.97 -26.81
C TYR A 88 -2.59 16.85 -26.60
N GLU A 89 -1.31 17.20 -26.54
CA GLU A 89 -0.24 16.28 -26.21
C GLU A 89 0.15 16.49 -24.75
N VAL A 90 0.27 15.39 -24.00
CA VAL A 90 0.63 15.42 -22.59
C VAL A 90 1.88 14.57 -22.37
N VAL A 91 2.98 15.23 -22.04
CA VAL A 91 4.29 14.61 -21.84
C VAL A 91 4.83 14.94 -20.45
N VAL A 92 5.75 14.11 -19.97
CA VAL A 92 6.50 14.37 -18.73
C VAL A 92 7.91 14.81 -19.10
N GLU A 93 8.27 16.03 -18.72
CA GLU A 93 9.62 16.57 -18.88
C GLU A 93 10.15 17.03 -17.53
N ASN A 94 11.33 16.55 -17.14
CA ASN A 94 11.95 16.85 -15.83
C ASN A 94 11.00 16.63 -14.63
N ASP A 95 10.27 15.50 -14.63
CA ASP A 95 9.24 15.14 -13.64
C ASP A 95 8.01 16.08 -13.60
N GLU A 96 7.88 17.03 -14.52
CA GLU A 96 6.73 17.92 -14.64
C GLU A 96 5.82 17.52 -15.81
N LEU A 97 4.51 17.63 -15.60
CA LEU A 97 3.52 17.37 -16.64
C LEU A 97 3.36 18.59 -17.54
N ILE A 98 3.71 18.46 -18.80
CA ILE A 98 3.60 19.50 -19.82
C ILE A 98 2.44 19.14 -20.75
N ILE A 99 1.57 20.12 -20.99
CA ILE A 99 0.44 20.00 -21.90
C ILE A 99 0.65 21.00 -23.03
N THR A 100 0.60 20.53 -24.27
CA THR A 100 0.71 21.38 -25.47
C THR A 100 -0.50 21.20 -26.38
N TYR A 101 -0.80 22.24 -27.16
CA TYR A 101 -1.79 22.23 -28.23
C TYR A 101 -1.18 22.92 -29.44
N GLU A 102 -1.14 22.26 -30.60
CA GLU A 102 -0.50 22.80 -31.82
C GLU A 102 0.96 23.29 -31.60
N ASN A 103 1.72 22.58 -30.76
CA ASN A 103 3.09 22.90 -30.31
C ASN A 103 3.23 24.14 -29.42
N GLU A 104 2.13 24.75 -28.96
CA GLU A 104 2.16 25.82 -27.96
C GLU A 104 1.81 25.29 -26.57
N LEU A 105 2.41 25.89 -25.53
CA LEU A 105 2.13 25.54 -24.15
C LEU A 105 0.67 25.86 -23.79
N PHE A 106 -0.04 24.89 -23.22
CA PHE A 106 -1.38 25.11 -22.73
C PHE A 106 -1.40 26.09 -21.56
N VAL A 107 -2.12 27.20 -21.71
CA VAL A 107 -2.39 28.17 -20.66
C VAL A 107 -3.88 28.16 -20.33
N TYR A 108 -4.21 27.94 -19.06
CA TYR A 108 -5.59 27.89 -18.62
C TYR A 108 -6.27 29.26 -18.72
N ASN A 109 -7.43 29.29 -19.40
CA ASN A 109 -8.29 30.45 -19.52
C ASN A 109 -9.76 30.04 -19.26
N TYR A 110 -10.30 30.42 -18.11
CA TYR A 110 -11.66 30.09 -17.69
C TYR A 110 -12.78 30.63 -18.60
N GLN A 111 -12.49 31.64 -19.42
CA GLN A 111 -13.46 32.21 -20.37
C GLN A 111 -13.58 31.36 -21.64
N ASN A 112 -12.58 30.53 -21.95
CA ASN A 112 -12.58 29.64 -23.09
C ASN A 112 -13.15 28.27 -22.69
N LYS A 113 -14.22 27.84 -23.37
CA LYS A 113 -14.91 26.58 -23.07
C LYS A 113 -14.02 25.33 -23.23
N GLU A 114 -13.18 25.28 -24.25
CA GLU A 114 -12.27 24.13 -24.46
C GLU A 114 -11.11 24.16 -23.46
N SER A 115 -10.55 25.35 -23.15
CA SER A 115 -9.53 25.47 -22.09
C SER A 115 -10.08 25.04 -20.72
N GLN A 116 -11.30 25.46 -20.39
CA GLN A 116 -12.00 25.00 -19.19
C GLN A 116 -12.17 23.48 -19.19
N ARG A 117 -12.62 22.88 -20.31
CA ARG A 117 -12.81 21.43 -20.44
C ARG A 117 -11.52 20.64 -20.21
N VAL A 118 -10.42 21.07 -20.81
CA VAL A 118 -9.10 20.42 -20.66
C VAL A 118 -8.60 20.52 -19.22
N GLN A 119 -8.71 21.70 -18.60
CA GLN A 119 -8.31 21.91 -17.21
C GLN A 119 -9.13 21.02 -16.25
N GLU A 120 -10.46 21.00 -16.42
CA GLU A 120 -11.37 20.13 -15.66
C GLU A 120 -11.00 18.65 -15.83
N ALA A 121 -10.78 18.20 -17.07
CA ALA A 121 -10.45 16.80 -17.36
C ALA A 121 -9.15 16.34 -16.70
N VAL A 122 -8.07 17.13 -16.83
CA VAL A 122 -6.77 16.80 -16.23
C VAL A 122 -6.86 16.80 -14.70
N PHE A 123 -7.55 17.77 -14.11
CA PHE A 123 -7.77 17.81 -12.66
C PHE A 123 -8.50 16.56 -12.16
N HIS A 124 -9.63 16.21 -12.79
CA HIS A 124 -10.43 15.06 -12.36
C HIS A 124 -9.74 13.73 -12.59
N GLU A 125 -8.94 13.61 -13.65
CA GLU A 125 -8.13 12.43 -13.87
C GLU A 125 -7.03 12.29 -12.81
N LYS A 126 -6.30 13.38 -12.51
CA LYS A 126 -5.30 13.37 -11.42
C LYS A 126 -5.95 13.00 -10.08
N GLN A 127 -7.10 13.59 -9.77
CA GLN A 127 -7.89 13.25 -8.59
C GLN A 127 -8.23 11.75 -8.57
N THR A 128 -8.74 11.21 -9.67
CA THR A 128 -9.12 9.80 -9.79
C THR A 128 -7.93 8.87 -9.56
N ILE A 129 -6.77 9.18 -10.13
CA ILE A 129 -5.54 8.39 -9.96
C ILE A 129 -5.07 8.44 -8.50
N ILE A 130 -5.03 9.62 -7.88
CA ILE A 130 -4.63 9.78 -6.47
C ILE A 130 -5.55 8.97 -5.54
N GLU A 131 -6.88 9.03 -5.75
CA GLU A 131 -7.87 8.38 -4.87
C GLU A 131 -7.95 6.86 -5.05
N ASN A 132 -7.58 6.33 -6.22
CA ASN A 132 -7.81 4.92 -6.55
C ASN A 132 -6.54 4.11 -6.80
N SER A 133 -5.45 4.74 -7.25
CA SER A 133 -4.30 4.04 -7.81
C SER A 133 -3.01 4.22 -7.01
N LEU A 134 -2.85 5.33 -6.28
CA LEU A 134 -1.60 5.63 -5.56
C LEU A 134 -1.70 5.34 -4.08
N PHE A 135 -0.82 4.48 -3.58
CA PHE A 135 -0.76 4.04 -2.18
C PHE A 135 0.64 4.30 -1.63
N GLY A 136 0.72 4.67 -0.34
CA GLY A 136 1.99 5.01 0.29
C GLY A 136 1.98 4.70 1.78
N VAL A 137 3.11 4.23 2.29
CA VAL A 137 3.31 4.00 3.72
C VAL A 137 4.62 4.64 4.17
N ASP A 138 4.62 5.30 5.32
CA ASP A 138 5.85 5.73 5.97
C ASP A 138 5.72 5.61 7.49
N ILE A 139 6.80 5.21 8.16
CA ILE A 139 6.81 5.11 9.62
C ILE A 139 6.74 6.47 10.30
N ASN A 140 7.21 7.54 9.64
CA ASN A 140 7.18 8.91 10.13
C ASN A 140 5.90 9.62 9.67
N PRO A 141 4.98 9.98 10.58
CA PRO A 141 3.76 10.70 10.22
C PRO A 141 4.01 12.04 9.51
N LYS A 142 5.17 12.69 9.74
CA LYS A 142 5.52 13.92 9.03
C LYS A 142 5.82 13.67 7.56
N SER A 143 6.51 12.57 7.22
CA SER A 143 6.75 12.16 5.83
C SER A 143 5.43 11.91 5.11
N VAL A 144 4.48 11.22 5.75
CA VAL A 144 3.11 11.02 5.26
C VAL A 144 2.44 12.36 4.92
N MET A 145 2.50 13.34 5.83
CA MET A 145 1.94 14.68 5.58
C MET A 145 2.63 15.41 4.41
N ILE A 146 3.96 15.29 4.29
CA ILE A 146 4.71 15.88 3.18
C ILE A 146 4.29 15.25 1.85
N CYS A 147 4.16 13.92 1.79
CA CYS A 147 3.69 13.21 0.61
C CYS A 147 2.28 13.66 0.22
N ARG A 148 1.34 13.71 1.17
CA ARG A 148 -0.03 14.21 0.95
C ARG A 148 -0.02 15.64 0.41
N LEU A 149 0.78 16.52 1.02
CA LEU A 149 0.93 17.91 0.58
C LEU A 149 1.50 18.00 -0.85
N ARG A 150 2.48 17.15 -1.19
CA ARG A 150 3.08 17.13 -2.53
C ARG A 150 2.07 16.71 -3.59
N LEU A 151 1.28 15.66 -3.34
CA LEU A 151 0.19 15.24 -4.21
C LEU A 151 -0.89 16.33 -4.34
N TRP A 152 -1.21 17.04 -3.24
CA TRP A 152 -2.11 18.20 -3.29
C TRP A 152 -1.58 19.35 -4.15
N ILE A 153 -0.31 19.70 -4.01
CA ILE A 153 0.30 20.77 -4.83
C ILE A 153 0.26 20.39 -6.31
N GLU A 154 0.56 19.12 -6.64
CA GLU A 154 0.52 18.65 -8.02
C GLU A 154 -0.91 18.67 -8.61
N LEU A 155 -1.93 18.40 -7.79
CA LEU A 155 -3.33 18.53 -8.20
C LEU A 155 -3.76 20.01 -8.34
N LEU A 156 -3.30 20.88 -7.44
CA LEU A 156 -3.59 22.31 -7.45
C LEU A 156 -3.10 23.02 -8.72
N LYS A 157 -1.99 22.56 -9.31
CA LYS A 157 -1.49 23.05 -10.62
C LYS A 157 -2.57 23.01 -11.71
N ASN A 158 -3.51 22.06 -11.63
CA ASN A 158 -4.62 21.93 -12.57
C ASN A 158 -5.98 22.36 -12.00
N SER A 159 -6.01 23.07 -10.87
CA SER A 159 -7.27 23.61 -10.33
C SER A 159 -7.97 24.54 -11.33
N PHE A 160 -9.31 24.59 -11.27
CA PHE A 160 -10.13 25.37 -12.18
C PHE A 160 -11.21 26.13 -11.42
N TYR A 161 -11.77 27.15 -12.08
CA TYR A 161 -12.87 27.97 -11.55
C TYR A 161 -14.18 27.25 -11.81
N THR A 162 -15.01 27.12 -10.76
CA THR A 162 -16.27 26.37 -10.82
C THR A 162 -17.37 27.18 -11.49
N LYS A 163 -18.16 26.52 -12.35
CA LYS A 163 -19.28 27.15 -13.07
C LYS A 163 -20.39 27.57 -12.10
N GLU A 164 -20.60 26.77 -11.06
CA GLU A 164 -21.60 26.94 -10.00
C GLU A 164 -21.33 28.21 -9.18
N SER A 165 -20.08 28.60 -9.01
CA SER A 165 -19.70 29.85 -8.31
C SER A 165 -19.78 31.09 -9.21
N GLY A 166 -20.17 30.93 -10.47
CA GLY A 166 -20.01 31.97 -11.49
C GLY A 166 -18.53 32.31 -11.72
N TYR A 167 -17.66 31.29 -11.70
CA TYR A 167 -16.20 31.40 -11.87
C TYR A 167 -15.48 32.27 -10.83
N LYS A 168 -15.96 32.28 -9.58
CA LYS A 168 -15.37 33.05 -8.47
C LYS A 168 -14.53 32.21 -7.53
N HIS A 169 -14.79 30.90 -7.47
CA HIS A 169 -14.14 29.99 -6.54
C HIS A 169 -13.50 28.82 -7.30
N LEU A 170 -12.32 28.41 -6.83
CA LEU A 170 -11.63 27.23 -7.34
C LEU A 170 -12.29 25.95 -6.83
N GLU A 171 -12.17 24.88 -7.62
CA GLU A 171 -12.58 23.54 -7.22
C GLU A 171 -11.91 23.10 -5.91
N THR A 172 -12.64 22.31 -5.13
CA THR A 172 -12.17 21.85 -3.83
C THR A 172 -11.28 20.61 -3.96
N LEU A 173 -10.29 20.51 -3.08
CA LEU A 173 -9.36 19.38 -3.10
C LEU A 173 -9.94 18.12 -2.46
N PRO A 174 -9.58 16.93 -2.96
CA PRO A 174 -9.96 15.65 -2.37
C PRO A 174 -9.22 15.40 -1.06
N ASN A 175 -9.73 14.43 -0.28
CA ASN A 175 -9.00 13.92 0.88
C ASN A 175 -8.04 12.80 0.45
N ILE A 176 -6.74 13.04 0.58
CA ILE A 176 -5.65 12.09 0.23
C ILE A 176 -5.30 11.16 1.40
N ASP A 177 -5.90 11.36 2.57
CA ASP A 177 -5.52 10.67 3.81
C ASP A 177 -5.68 9.15 3.77
N ILE A 178 -6.56 8.65 2.90
CA ILE A 178 -6.94 7.24 2.88
C ILE A 178 -5.87 6.35 2.25
N ASN A 179 -5.14 6.78 1.23
CA ASN A 179 -4.20 5.88 0.57
C ASN A 179 -2.74 6.08 1.03
N ILE A 180 -2.44 7.22 1.66
CA ILE A 180 -1.11 7.53 2.19
C ILE A 180 -1.15 7.44 3.72
N LYS A 181 -0.51 6.44 4.30
CA LYS A 181 -0.72 6.05 5.71
C LYS A 181 0.57 6.01 6.53
N ALA A 182 0.43 6.25 7.84
CA ALA A 182 1.53 6.13 8.78
C ALA A 182 1.60 4.72 9.37
N GLY A 183 2.78 4.13 9.41
CA GLY A 183 3.03 2.82 10.01
C GLY A 183 4.36 2.21 9.58
N ASN A 184 4.85 1.25 10.35
CA ASN A 184 6.00 0.44 10.02
C ASN A 184 5.58 -0.65 9.03
N SER A 185 5.80 -0.39 7.74
CA SER A 185 5.46 -1.29 6.64
C SER A 185 6.13 -2.66 6.72
N LEU A 186 7.27 -2.78 7.41
CA LEU A 186 7.99 -4.05 7.59
C LEU A 186 7.42 -4.93 8.69
N VAL A 187 6.60 -4.38 9.59
CA VAL A 187 6.10 -5.11 10.77
C VAL A 187 4.59 -5.17 10.71
N SER A 188 4.06 -6.38 10.69
CA SER A 188 2.63 -6.68 10.77
C SER A 188 2.40 -7.77 11.83
N ARG A 189 1.30 -7.65 12.57
CA ARG A 189 0.87 -8.68 13.53
C ARG A 189 0.30 -9.89 12.81
N PHE A 190 -0.31 -9.70 11.65
CA PHE A 190 -1.00 -10.73 10.88
C PHE A 190 -0.31 -10.91 9.54
N SER A 191 0.18 -12.10 9.21
CA SER A 191 0.97 -12.26 7.99
C SER A 191 0.12 -11.95 6.75
N ILE A 192 0.76 -11.31 5.77
CA ILE A 192 0.17 -11.02 4.46
C ILE A 192 -0.22 -12.33 3.77
N ASN A 193 0.67 -13.32 3.89
CA ASN A 193 0.59 -14.64 3.27
C ASN A 193 0.01 -15.70 4.21
N ASP A 194 -0.57 -15.31 5.36
CA ASP A 194 -1.08 -16.28 6.32
C ASP A 194 -2.01 -17.25 5.60
N LYS A 195 -1.64 -18.53 5.65
CA LYS A 195 -2.50 -19.62 5.21
C LYS A 195 -3.58 -19.76 6.27
N TYR A 196 -4.58 -18.86 6.25
CA TYR A 196 -5.74 -18.82 7.16
C TYR A 196 -6.51 -20.14 7.24
N GLU A 197 -6.18 -21.13 6.41
CA GLU A 197 -6.80 -22.44 6.33
C GLU A 197 -6.55 -23.30 7.57
N LYS A 198 -5.57 -22.96 8.43
CA LYS A 198 -5.25 -23.73 9.64
C LYS A 198 -5.61 -23.06 10.97
N THR A 199 -6.16 -21.85 10.95
CA THR A 199 -6.51 -21.08 12.16
C THR A 199 -7.97 -21.32 12.57
N ASN A 200 -8.29 -21.12 13.85
CA ASN A 200 -9.64 -21.26 14.42
C ASN A 200 -10.70 -20.52 13.57
N LEU A 201 -11.73 -21.25 13.11
CA LEU A 201 -12.77 -20.77 12.18
C LEU A 201 -13.42 -19.46 12.65
N VAL A 202 -13.68 -19.35 13.96
CA VAL A 202 -14.33 -18.18 14.59
C VAL A 202 -13.50 -16.91 14.44
N TYR A 203 -12.16 -17.03 14.51
CA TYR A 203 -11.26 -15.90 14.38
C TYR A 203 -11.22 -15.39 12.94
N ARG A 204 -11.17 -16.31 11.98
CA ARG A 204 -11.21 -16.00 10.54
C ARG A 204 -12.48 -15.21 10.19
N ASP A 205 -13.65 -15.67 10.66
CA ASP A 205 -14.93 -15.01 10.35
C ASP A 205 -15.02 -13.60 10.94
N LYS A 206 -14.53 -13.42 12.17
CA LYS A 206 -14.44 -12.08 12.79
C LYS A 206 -13.54 -11.14 12.00
N LEU A 207 -12.37 -11.61 11.59
CA LEU A 207 -11.43 -10.82 10.81
C LEU A 207 -12.00 -10.47 9.44
N LYS A 208 -12.57 -11.44 8.73
CA LYS A 208 -13.22 -11.23 7.43
C LYS A 208 -14.33 -10.18 7.55
N THR A 209 -15.22 -10.34 8.53
CA THR A 209 -16.31 -9.38 8.78
C THR A 209 -15.79 -7.97 9.05
N ALA A 210 -14.69 -7.81 9.81
CA ALA A 210 -14.10 -6.51 10.08
C ALA A 210 -13.49 -5.87 8.83
N ILE A 211 -12.82 -6.67 8.00
CA ILE A 211 -12.25 -6.24 6.71
C ILE A 211 -13.37 -5.82 5.75
N ASP A 212 -14.42 -6.62 5.61
CA ASP A 212 -15.55 -6.34 4.71
C ASP A 212 -16.24 -5.03 5.11
N ARG A 213 -16.54 -4.86 6.40
CA ARG A 213 -17.07 -3.60 6.93
C ARG A 213 -16.15 -2.42 6.65
N TYR A 214 -14.84 -2.60 6.79
CA TYR A 214 -13.87 -1.53 6.50
C TYR A 214 -13.86 -1.18 5.00
N LYS A 215 -13.84 -2.19 4.12
CA LYS A 215 -13.90 -2.05 2.66
C LYS A 215 -15.16 -1.26 2.24
N GLU A 216 -16.31 -1.62 2.79
CA GLU A 216 -17.57 -0.90 2.56
C GLU A 216 -17.48 0.58 2.98
N GLN A 217 -16.94 0.88 4.17
CA GLN A 217 -16.78 2.26 4.61
C GLN A 217 -15.82 3.06 3.73
N VAL A 218 -14.74 2.44 3.24
CA VAL A 218 -13.79 3.10 2.32
C VAL A 218 -14.45 3.39 0.98
N ILE A 219 -15.24 2.45 0.43
CA ILE A 219 -16.00 2.67 -0.81
C ILE A 219 -17.00 3.81 -0.63
N LEU A 220 -17.77 3.79 0.46
CA LEU A 220 -18.72 4.86 0.79
C LEU A 220 -18.02 6.21 0.89
N TYR A 221 -16.87 6.26 1.58
CA TYR A 221 -16.10 7.49 1.71
C TYR A 221 -15.71 8.11 0.36
N LYS A 222 -15.23 7.27 -0.57
CA LYS A 222 -14.81 7.72 -1.91
C LYS A 222 -15.99 8.16 -2.77
N SER A 223 -17.17 7.59 -2.56
CA SER A 223 -18.39 7.95 -3.33
C SER A 223 -19.12 9.19 -2.84
N VAL A 224 -18.99 9.54 -1.55
CA VAL A 224 -19.76 10.64 -0.94
C VAL A 224 -19.07 11.98 -1.18
N HIS A 225 -19.82 13.02 -1.54
CA HIS A 225 -19.30 14.39 -1.69
C HIS A 225 -19.64 15.30 -0.51
N ASP A 226 -20.65 14.95 0.30
CA ASP A 226 -21.05 15.74 1.46
C ASP A 226 -20.03 15.66 2.61
N LYS A 227 -19.65 16.83 3.15
CA LYS A 227 -18.64 16.93 4.20
C LYS A 227 -19.10 16.35 5.54
N ALA A 228 -20.38 16.47 5.88
CA ALA A 228 -20.89 15.96 7.15
C ALA A 228 -20.96 14.43 7.13
N MET A 229 -21.42 13.85 6.03
CA MET A 229 -21.40 12.41 5.78
C MET A 229 -19.98 11.85 5.77
N LYS A 230 -19.01 12.51 5.11
CA LYS A 230 -17.60 12.08 5.15
C LYS A 230 -17.05 12.02 6.58
N ARG A 231 -17.36 13.01 7.42
CA ARG A 231 -16.94 13.01 8.84
C ARG A 231 -17.55 11.87 9.65
N ASP A 232 -18.80 11.49 9.36
CA ASP A 232 -19.43 10.33 10.00
C ASP A 232 -18.76 9.01 9.58
N ILE A 233 -18.47 8.86 8.28
CA ILE A 233 -17.75 7.70 7.75
C ILE A 233 -16.33 7.62 8.34
N GLU A 234 -15.63 8.74 8.48
CA GLU A 234 -14.31 8.80 9.15
C GLU A 234 -14.36 8.31 10.59
N LYS A 235 -15.40 8.66 11.35
CA LYS A 235 -15.60 8.15 12.72
C LYS A 235 -15.84 6.64 12.74
N LYS A 236 -16.65 6.13 11.81
CA LYS A 236 -16.89 4.68 11.65
C LYS A 236 -15.61 3.93 11.31
N ILE A 237 -14.83 4.46 10.36
CA ILE A 237 -13.50 3.96 10.02
C ILE A 237 -12.61 3.93 11.26
N ALA A 238 -12.52 5.03 12.01
CA ALA A 238 -11.69 5.10 13.22
C ALA A 238 -12.11 4.07 14.28
N ALA A 239 -13.41 3.85 14.47
CA ALA A 239 -13.93 2.84 15.38
C ALA A 239 -13.56 1.41 14.94
N LEU A 240 -13.68 1.08 13.64
CA LEU A 240 -13.23 -0.21 13.10
C LEU A 240 -11.71 -0.41 13.31
N LYS A 241 -10.92 0.64 13.09
CA LYS A 241 -9.47 0.59 13.36
C LYS A 241 -9.16 0.33 14.84
N ALA A 242 -9.91 0.93 15.75
CA ALA A 242 -9.74 0.71 17.20
C ALA A 242 -10.05 -0.74 17.57
N GLN A 243 -11.17 -1.29 17.10
CA GLN A 243 -11.54 -2.70 17.29
C GLN A 243 -10.45 -3.65 16.77
N PHE A 244 -9.86 -3.34 15.62
CA PHE A 244 -8.78 -4.14 15.05
C PHE A 244 -7.48 -4.07 15.85
N ARG A 245 -7.17 -2.93 16.48
CA ARG A 245 -6.00 -2.83 17.38
C ARG A 245 -6.14 -3.73 18.60
N GLU A 246 -7.35 -3.90 19.10
CA GLU A 246 -7.66 -4.78 20.24
C GLU A 246 -7.67 -6.28 19.85
N MET A 247 -7.70 -6.62 18.56
CA MET A 247 -7.62 -8.01 18.14
C MET A 247 -6.24 -8.60 18.44
N VAL A 248 -6.26 -9.79 19.04
CA VAL A 248 -5.07 -10.59 19.32
C VAL A 248 -4.76 -11.49 18.13
N ASN A 249 -3.47 -11.69 17.82
CA ASN A 249 -3.06 -12.73 16.90
C ASN A 249 -2.95 -14.09 17.63
N PRO A 250 -3.85 -15.06 17.35
CA PRO A 250 -3.79 -16.37 17.99
C PRO A 250 -2.57 -17.20 17.58
N THR A 251 -1.85 -16.82 16.52
CA THR A 251 -0.65 -17.53 16.06
C THR A 251 0.65 -16.91 16.59
N ASP A 252 0.57 -15.81 17.36
CA ASP A 252 1.75 -15.20 17.97
C ASP A 252 2.33 -16.13 19.05
N LYS A 253 3.64 -16.41 18.99
CA LYS A 253 4.29 -17.37 19.89
C LYS A 253 4.24 -16.94 21.36
N ASP A 254 4.41 -15.65 21.64
CA ASP A 254 4.37 -15.14 23.01
C ASP A 254 2.95 -15.25 23.56
N TYR A 255 1.95 -14.96 22.72
CA TYR A 255 0.54 -15.15 23.08
C TYR A 255 0.18 -16.62 23.31
N ILE A 256 0.61 -17.53 22.42
CA ILE A 256 0.38 -18.98 22.58
C ILE A 256 0.96 -19.47 23.91
N ASN A 257 2.21 -19.08 24.22
CA ASN A 257 2.87 -19.46 25.47
C ASN A 257 2.14 -18.91 26.69
N LEU A 258 1.69 -17.65 26.64
CA LEU A 258 0.90 -17.02 27.69
C LEU A 258 -0.42 -17.77 27.91
N THR A 259 -1.20 -18.02 26.87
CA THR A 259 -2.48 -18.74 26.95
C THR A 259 -2.30 -20.17 27.43
N ALA A 260 -1.22 -20.85 27.03
CA ALA A 260 -0.91 -22.19 27.54
C ALA A 260 -0.74 -22.19 29.07
N LYS A 261 -0.03 -21.18 29.61
CA LYS A 261 0.15 -21.01 31.07
C LYS A 261 -1.14 -20.64 31.79
N GLU A 262 -1.98 -19.82 31.17
CA GLU A 262 -3.32 -19.51 31.72
C GLU A 262 -4.21 -20.75 31.79
N ASN A 263 -4.18 -21.60 30.77
CA ASN A 263 -4.95 -22.84 30.77
C ASN A 263 -4.43 -23.83 31.83
N GLU A 264 -3.10 -23.91 32.04
CA GLU A 264 -2.50 -24.72 33.10
C GLU A 264 -2.97 -24.25 34.49
N LEU A 265 -3.06 -22.93 34.72
CA LEU A 265 -3.59 -22.35 35.96
C LEU A 265 -5.08 -22.65 36.19
N LEU A 266 -5.88 -22.69 35.12
CA LEU A 266 -7.32 -22.97 35.16
C LEU A 266 -7.63 -24.47 35.29
N THR A 267 -6.63 -25.35 35.12
CA THR A 267 -6.81 -26.81 35.11
C THR A 267 -5.95 -27.45 36.21
N PRO A 268 -6.33 -27.29 37.49
CA PRO A 268 -5.57 -27.89 38.58
C PRO A 268 -5.56 -29.42 38.48
N PRO A 269 -4.46 -30.10 38.88
CA PRO A 269 -4.39 -31.55 38.88
C PRO A 269 -5.35 -32.17 39.91
N MET A 270 -5.67 -33.46 39.76
CA MET A 270 -6.39 -34.19 40.80
C MET A 270 -5.51 -34.34 42.05
N ILE A 271 -6.02 -33.92 43.20
CA ILE A 271 -5.31 -33.89 44.48
C ILE A 271 -5.83 -35.04 45.36
N TYR A 272 -4.97 -35.98 45.75
CA TYR A 272 -5.34 -37.14 46.57
C TYR A 272 -4.68 -37.17 47.94
N SER A 273 -3.59 -36.42 48.14
CA SER A 273 -2.80 -36.40 49.37
C SER A 273 -2.44 -34.98 49.84
N GLN A 274 -1.78 -34.87 51.00
CA GLN A 274 -1.21 -33.60 51.47
C GLN A 274 0.04 -33.22 50.68
N GLU A 275 0.87 -34.21 50.30
CA GLU A 275 2.05 -34.00 49.45
C GLU A 275 1.65 -33.43 48.08
N ASP A 276 0.57 -33.91 47.47
CA ASP A 276 0.02 -33.37 46.22
C ASP A 276 -0.39 -31.90 46.35
N ARG A 277 -0.95 -31.50 47.50
CA ARG A 277 -1.34 -30.11 47.79
C ARG A 277 -0.14 -29.20 47.90
N ASP A 278 0.88 -29.64 48.63
CA ASP A 278 2.09 -28.84 48.86
C ASP A 278 2.86 -28.67 47.54
N ALA A 279 2.98 -29.74 46.74
CA ALA A 279 3.57 -29.70 45.41
C ALA A 279 2.79 -28.78 44.44
N TRP A 280 1.45 -28.86 44.43
CA TRP A 280 0.63 -27.97 43.62
C TRP A 280 0.75 -26.51 44.05
N THR A 281 0.87 -26.23 45.35
CA THR A 281 1.02 -24.86 45.86
C THR A 281 2.32 -24.22 45.37
N ILE A 282 3.42 -24.97 45.38
CA ILE A 282 4.72 -24.52 44.83
C ILE A 282 4.58 -24.26 43.32
N ARG A 283 4.01 -25.22 42.58
CA ARG A 283 3.82 -25.08 41.13
C ARG A 283 2.91 -23.92 40.76
N LEU A 284 1.86 -23.66 41.54
CA LEU A 284 0.95 -22.54 41.35
C LEU A 284 1.70 -21.21 41.46
N GLN A 285 2.59 -21.07 42.45
CA GLN A 285 3.41 -19.86 42.60
C GLN A 285 4.38 -19.67 41.43
N GLU A 286 5.03 -20.74 40.96
CA GLU A 286 5.88 -20.71 39.76
C GLU A 286 5.09 -20.30 38.51
N LEU A 287 3.93 -20.91 38.28
CA LEU A 287 3.07 -20.61 37.14
C LEU A 287 2.58 -19.17 37.14
N MET A 288 2.24 -18.64 38.31
CA MET A 288 1.88 -17.23 38.45
C MET A 288 3.03 -16.31 38.05
N SER A 289 4.26 -16.62 38.48
CA SER A 289 5.46 -15.87 38.10
C SER A 289 5.78 -15.97 36.61
N GLU A 290 5.76 -17.19 36.04
CA GLU A 290 5.97 -17.43 34.61
C GLU A 290 4.93 -16.69 33.75
N LYS A 291 3.65 -16.73 34.16
CA LYS A 291 2.57 -15.99 33.50
C LYS A 291 2.84 -14.50 33.53
N GLU A 292 3.19 -13.94 34.68
CA GLU A 292 3.42 -12.50 34.84
C GLU A 292 4.58 -12.02 33.94
N GLU A 293 5.65 -12.80 33.83
CA GLU A 293 6.77 -12.49 32.95
C GLU A 293 6.39 -12.56 31.45
N LEU A 294 5.65 -13.59 31.04
CA LEU A 294 5.15 -13.72 29.67
C LEU A 294 4.20 -12.58 29.32
N GLN A 295 3.30 -12.21 30.24
CA GLN A 295 2.40 -11.08 30.07
C GLN A 295 3.18 -9.78 29.88
N LYS A 296 4.16 -9.49 30.75
CA LYS A 296 5.02 -8.30 30.64
C LYS A 296 5.77 -8.26 29.30
N ARG A 297 6.30 -9.40 28.85
CA ARG A 297 6.98 -9.51 27.55
C ARG A 297 6.03 -9.23 26.40
N TYR A 298 4.84 -9.83 26.42
CA TYR A 298 3.83 -9.65 25.40
C TYR A 298 3.32 -8.20 25.34
N ASP A 299 3.04 -7.59 26.49
CA ASP A 299 2.62 -6.18 26.58
C ASP A 299 3.70 -5.23 26.06
N LEU A 300 4.97 -5.50 26.38
CA LEU A 300 6.10 -4.72 25.85
C LEU A 300 6.21 -4.86 24.33
N LYS A 301 6.08 -6.07 23.79
CA LYS A 301 6.07 -6.34 22.34
C LYS A 301 4.93 -5.60 21.64
N MET A 302 3.73 -5.66 22.21
CA MET A 302 2.55 -4.95 21.72
C MET A 302 2.75 -3.43 21.70
N LYS A 303 3.39 -2.87 22.72
CA LYS A 303 3.67 -1.43 22.82
C LYS A 303 4.80 -0.96 21.89
N THR A 304 5.84 -1.77 21.72
CA THR A 304 7.08 -1.37 21.04
C THR A 304 7.09 -1.81 19.58
N LEU A 305 7.19 -3.12 19.34
CA LEU A 305 7.25 -3.71 18.01
C LEU A 305 5.95 -3.46 17.22
N TYR A 306 4.81 -3.75 17.85
CA TYR A 306 3.49 -3.62 17.20
C TYR A 306 2.81 -2.27 17.44
N GLY A 307 3.40 -1.37 18.22
CA GLY A 307 2.79 -0.06 18.51
C GLY A 307 2.56 0.78 17.26
N ASN A 308 3.44 0.63 16.27
CA ASN A 308 3.34 1.26 14.95
C ASN A 308 3.28 0.22 13.82
N SER A 309 2.85 -1.02 14.05
CA SER A 309 2.76 -2.01 12.96
C SER A 309 1.81 -1.56 11.85
N PHE A 310 2.11 -1.95 10.63
CA PHE A 310 1.26 -1.69 9.48
C PHE A 310 0.60 -2.98 9.02
N GLU A 311 -0.73 -2.98 8.99
CA GLU A 311 -1.52 -4.20 8.86
C GLU A 311 -2.11 -4.23 7.46
N TRP A 312 -1.28 -4.64 6.48
CA TRP A 312 -1.49 -4.48 5.04
C TRP A 312 -2.91 -4.81 4.56
N ARG A 313 -3.44 -5.97 4.96
CA ARG A 313 -4.78 -6.43 4.56
C ARG A 313 -5.89 -5.51 5.07
N PHE A 314 -5.72 -4.96 6.26
CA PHE A 314 -6.72 -4.10 6.87
C PHE A 314 -6.56 -2.66 6.43
N GLU A 315 -5.32 -2.19 6.30
CA GLU A 315 -5.05 -0.83 5.88
C GLU A 315 -5.27 -0.64 4.37
N PHE A 316 -5.09 -1.64 3.52
CA PHE A 316 -5.41 -1.50 2.09
C PHE A 316 -6.38 -2.62 1.63
N PRO A 317 -7.67 -2.52 1.99
CA PRO A 317 -8.68 -3.49 1.58
C PRO A 317 -8.92 -3.50 0.06
N GLU A 318 -8.49 -2.45 -0.66
CA GLU A 318 -8.60 -2.35 -2.12
C GLU A 318 -7.70 -3.33 -2.87
N VAL A 319 -6.72 -3.94 -2.20
CA VAL A 319 -5.86 -4.99 -2.74
C VAL A 319 -6.21 -6.37 -2.16
N LEU A 320 -7.49 -6.56 -1.81
CA LEU A 320 -8.05 -7.85 -1.43
C LEU A 320 -9.06 -8.35 -2.46
N ASP A 321 -9.10 -9.66 -2.69
CA ASP A 321 -10.18 -10.32 -3.43
C ASP A 321 -11.45 -10.49 -2.57
N ASP A 322 -12.50 -11.08 -3.15
CA ASP A 322 -13.79 -11.29 -2.48
C ASP A 322 -13.73 -12.33 -1.35
N ASP A 323 -12.68 -13.15 -1.32
CA ASP A 323 -12.38 -14.07 -0.23
C ASP A 323 -11.56 -13.39 0.89
N GLY A 324 -11.18 -12.12 0.71
CA GLY A 324 -10.33 -11.37 1.62
C GLY A 324 -8.86 -11.78 1.58
N ARG A 325 -8.41 -12.44 0.51
CA ARG A 325 -6.99 -12.77 0.28
C ARG A 325 -6.27 -11.57 -0.31
N PHE A 326 -5.02 -11.38 0.11
CA PHE A 326 -4.19 -10.29 -0.37
C PHE A 326 -3.76 -10.54 -1.81
N THR A 327 -4.20 -9.70 -2.74
CA THR A 327 -3.84 -9.79 -4.16
C THR A 327 -2.54 -9.07 -4.47
N GLY A 328 -2.22 -8.01 -3.72
CA GLY A 328 -1.04 -7.17 -3.93
C GLY A 328 -1.23 -6.01 -4.89
N PHE A 329 -0.13 -5.36 -5.24
CA PHE A 329 -0.05 -4.18 -6.10
C PHE A 329 0.47 -4.52 -7.50
N ASP A 330 -0.01 -3.81 -8.52
CA ASP A 330 0.48 -3.93 -9.90
C ASP A 330 1.90 -3.36 -10.04
N VAL A 331 2.23 -2.33 -9.25
CA VAL A 331 3.57 -1.77 -9.14
C VAL A 331 3.96 -1.57 -7.67
N VAL A 332 5.18 -1.96 -7.32
CA VAL A 332 5.81 -1.58 -6.06
C VAL A 332 7.08 -0.79 -6.38
N ILE A 333 7.05 0.50 -6.08
CA ILE A 333 8.12 1.45 -6.37
C ILE A 333 8.62 2.08 -5.08
N GLY A 334 9.88 2.48 -4.98
CA GLY A 334 10.34 3.12 -3.75
C GLY A 334 11.82 3.48 -3.72
N ASN A 335 12.16 4.30 -2.72
CA ASN A 335 13.53 4.56 -2.32
C ASN A 335 13.65 4.23 -0.82
N PRO A 336 13.85 2.94 -0.47
CA PRO A 336 13.81 2.51 0.92
C PRO A 336 14.90 3.18 1.77
N PRO A 337 14.71 3.24 3.09
CA PRO A 337 15.65 3.88 4.00
C PRO A 337 16.98 3.10 4.11
N TYR A 338 18.09 3.84 4.02
CA TYR A 338 19.46 3.31 4.15
C TYR A 338 19.91 3.26 5.62
N ILE A 339 19.20 2.46 6.43
CA ILE A 339 19.46 2.30 7.86
C ILE A 339 20.32 1.05 8.09
N ARG A 340 21.39 1.21 8.88
CA ARG A 340 22.31 0.12 9.20
C ARG A 340 21.76 -0.84 10.26
N GLN A 341 22.26 -2.07 10.23
CA GLN A 341 21.86 -3.16 11.13
C GLN A 341 21.90 -2.81 12.63
N GLU A 342 22.82 -1.93 13.06
CA GLU A 342 22.97 -1.52 14.46
C GLU A 342 21.72 -0.76 14.96
N SER A 343 21.06 -0.02 14.07
CA SER A 343 19.91 0.83 14.39
C SER A 343 18.58 0.08 14.37
N ILE A 344 18.58 -1.21 13.99
CA ILE A 344 17.37 -2.04 13.89
C ILE A 344 17.41 -3.26 14.83
N SER A 345 18.25 -3.20 15.87
CA SER A 345 18.41 -4.27 16.86
C SER A 345 17.09 -4.73 17.50
N ALA A 346 16.20 -3.79 17.83
CA ALA A 346 14.92 -4.06 18.48
C ALA A 346 13.92 -4.90 17.65
N MET A 347 14.12 -4.99 16.32
CA MET A 347 13.25 -5.76 15.43
C MET A 347 13.92 -7.03 14.88
N LYS A 348 15.17 -7.35 15.28
CA LYS A 348 15.92 -8.47 14.68
C LYS A 348 15.23 -9.82 14.87
N ASP A 349 14.64 -10.08 16.02
CA ASP A 349 13.93 -11.34 16.27
C ASP A 349 12.71 -11.46 15.35
N TYR A 350 11.95 -10.38 15.21
CA TYR A 350 10.83 -10.33 14.26
C TYR A 350 11.30 -10.54 12.81
N LEU A 351 12.35 -9.84 12.39
CA LEU A 351 12.87 -9.96 11.02
C LEU A 351 13.36 -11.38 10.72
N LYS A 352 14.01 -12.04 11.69
CA LYS A 352 14.48 -13.42 11.57
C LYS A 352 13.36 -14.43 11.38
N GLU A 353 12.21 -14.19 12.02
CA GLU A 353 11.06 -15.09 11.95
C GLU A 353 10.20 -14.86 10.70
N ASN A 354 10.20 -13.64 10.15
CA ASN A 354 9.23 -13.23 9.12
C ASN A 354 9.84 -13.00 7.73
N TYR A 355 11.18 -12.92 7.61
CA TYR A 355 11.84 -12.62 6.33
C TYR A 355 12.85 -13.70 5.95
N ASN A 356 12.71 -14.24 4.73
CA ASN A 356 13.61 -15.25 4.19
C ASN A 356 15.01 -14.69 3.90
N VAL A 357 15.13 -13.38 3.65
CA VAL A 357 16.40 -12.71 3.37
C VAL A 357 17.19 -12.35 4.61
N TYR A 358 16.68 -12.67 5.82
CA TYR A 358 17.32 -12.28 7.07
C TYR A 358 18.80 -12.64 7.14
N ASP A 359 19.59 -11.63 7.51
CA ASP A 359 20.98 -11.75 7.91
C ASP A 359 21.20 -10.75 9.06
N GLY A 360 21.88 -11.20 10.13
CA GLY A 360 22.09 -10.39 11.33
C GLY A 360 22.88 -9.09 11.11
N THR A 361 23.54 -8.97 9.95
CA THR A 361 24.31 -7.81 9.51
C THR A 361 23.70 -7.08 8.30
N ALA A 362 22.52 -7.49 7.83
CA ALA A 362 21.85 -6.84 6.72
C ALA A 362 21.27 -5.47 7.11
N ASP A 363 21.46 -4.50 6.21
CA ASP A 363 20.83 -3.18 6.29
C ASP A 363 19.33 -3.29 6.01
N LEU A 364 18.56 -2.31 6.52
CA LEU A 364 17.09 -2.31 6.51
C LEU A 364 16.49 -2.44 5.10
N LEU A 365 17.16 -1.90 4.08
CA LEU A 365 16.74 -1.97 2.68
C LEU A 365 16.52 -3.42 2.20
N THR A 366 17.24 -4.38 2.75
CA THR A 366 17.17 -5.80 2.36
C THR A 366 15.78 -6.36 2.62
N TYR A 367 15.21 -6.01 3.77
CA TYR A 367 13.88 -6.42 4.18
C TYR A 367 12.79 -5.68 3.40
N PHE A 368 13.03 -4.41 3.05
CA PHE A 368 12.13 -3.68 2.15
C PHE A 368 12.04 -4.29 0.76
N ILE A 369 13.15 -4.82 0.23
CA ILE A 369 13.13 -5.52 -1.07
C ILE A 369 12.24 -6.76 -0.98
N GLU A 370 12.43 -7.63 0.04
CA GLU A 370 11.56 -8.80 0.21
C GLU A 370 10.10 -8.41 0.43
N LEU A 371 9.81 -7.44 1.32
CA LEU A 371 8.47 -6.91 1.53
C LEU A 371 7.85 -6.45 0.21
N GLY A 372 8.60 -5.69 -0.59
CA GLY A 372 8.10 -5.16 -1.85
C GLY A 372 7.70 -6.26 -2.83
N PHE A 373 8.34 -7.43 -2.77
CA PHE A 373 7.92 -8.61 -3.53
C PHE A 373 6.74 -9.36 -2.89
N ASP A 374 6.68 -9.40 -1.55
CA ASP A 374 5.57 -10.05 -0.84
C ASP A 374 4.25 -9.31 -1.03
N ILE A 375 4.29 -7.99 -1.29
CA ILE A 375 3.11 -7.18 -1.59
C ILE A 375 2.83 -7.01 -3.08
N LEU A 376 3.69 -7.54 -3.95
CA LEU A 376 3.53 -7.42 -5.40
C LEU A 376 2.56 -8.48 -5.93
N LYS A 377 1.71 -8.10 -6.88
CA LYS A 377 0.93 -9.07 -7.66
C LYS A 377 1.86 -10.01 -8.43
N LYS A 378 1.33 -11.18 -8.77
CA LYS A 378 1.95 -12.02 -9.80
C LYS A 378 2.09 -11.20 -11.09
N ASP A 379 3.27 -11.27 -11.71
CA ASP A 379 3.63 -10.55 -12.93
C ASP A 379 3.63 -9.01 -12.79
N GLY A 380 3.51 -8.48 -11.57
CA GLY A 380 3.62 -7.06 -11.28
C GLY A 380 5.04 -6.51 -11.46
N VAL A 381 5.17 -5.18 -11.43
CA VAL A 381 6.45 -4.50 -11.64
C VAL A 381 7.04 -4.05 -10.30
N PHE A 382 8.27 -4.47 -10.02
CA PHE A 382 9.04 -4.01 -8.87
C PHE A 382 10.15 -3.04 -9.32
N GLN A 383 10.24 -1.86 -8.70
CA GLN A 383 11.28 -0.88 -9.01
C GLN A 383 11.74 -0.08 -7.79
N PHE A 384 12.89 -0.43 -7.22
CA PHE A 384 13.49 0.36 -6.14
C PHE A 384 14.79 1.04 -6.56
N ILE A 385 15.01 2.22 -5.97
CA ILE A 385 16.33 2.87 -5.93
C ILE A 385 17.04 2.35 -4.69
N VAL A 386 18.14 1.63 -4.84
CA VAL A 386 18.88 1.03 -3.71
C VAL A 386 20.38 1.18 -3.85
N ALA A 387 21.08 1.18 -2.71
CA ALA A 387 22.53 1.15 -2.66
C ALA A 387 23.04 -0.18 -3.22
N ASN A 388 24.03 -0.14 -4.11
CA ASN A 388 24.54 -1.33 -4.82
C ASN A 388 25.25 -2.36 -3.92
N LYS A 389 25.57 -2.04 -2.66
CA LYS A 389 26.39 -2.85 -1.74
C LYS A 389 25.86 -4.28 -1.56
N PHE A 390 24.54 -4.49 -1.59
CA PHE A 390 23.94 -5.82 -1.47
C PHE A 390 24.33 -6.77 -2.61
N SER A 391 24.79 -6.26 -3.76
CA SER A 391 25.17 -7.07 -4.91
C SER A 391 26.47 -7.86 -4.72
N TRP A 392 27.36 -7.42 -3.82
CA TRP A 392 28.67 -8.04 -3.60
C TRP A 392 28.98 -8.36 -2.14
N ALA A 393 28.38 -7.65 -1.17
CA ALA A 393 28.63 -7.89 0.24
C ALA A 393 28.07 -9.25 0.74
N ASN A 394 28.68 -9.79 1.81
CA ASN A 394 28.30 -11.09 2.37
C ASN A 394 26.85 -11.11 2.90
N TYR A 395 26.41 -10.06 3.59
CA TYR A 395 25.03 -9.97 4.09
C TYR A 395 23.98 -10.05 2.98
N GLY A 396 24.34 -9.66 1.75
CA GLY A 396 23.44 -9.69 0.60
C GLY A 396 23.30 -11.09 -0.03
N LYS A 397 24.00 -12.12 0.46
CA LYS A 397 23.99 -13.46 -0.15
C LYS A 397 22.60 -14.08 -0.13
N THR A 398 21.88 -13.99 0.99
CA THR A 398 20.50 -14.46 1.13
C THR A 398 19.57 -13.72 0.17
N LEU A 399 19.68 -12.39 0.12
CA LEU A 399 18.91 -11.55 -0.81
C LEU A 399 19.19 -11.91 -2.27
N ARG A 400 20.45 -12.06 -2.69
CA ARG A 400 20.79 -12.48 -4.06
C ARG A 400 20.20 -13.85 -4.39
N GLY A 401 20.24 -14.79 -3.45
CA GLY A 401 19.62 -16.10 -3.60
C GLY A 401 18.09 -16.03 -3.68
N PHE A 402 17.47 -15.15 -2.90
CA PHE A 402 16.03 -14.88 -2.95
C PHE A 402 15.63 -14.30 -4.32
N LEU A 403 16.32 -13.26 -4.76
CA LEU A 403 16.10 -12.63 -6.06
C LEU A 403 16.17 -13.69 -7.16
N ALA A 404 17.29 -14.42 -7.26
CA ALA A 404 17.55 -15.39 -8.31
C ALA A 404 16.49 -16.51 -8.42
N LYS A 405 15.79 -16.84 -7.31
CA LYS A 405 14.70 -17.83 -7.31
C LYS A 405 13.37 -17.26 -7.78
N LYS A 406 13.11 -15.98 -7.51
CA LYS A 406 11.81 -15.36 -7.74
C LYS A 406 11.64 -14.79 -9.15
N TYR A 407 12.71 -14.53 -9.90
CA TYR A 407 12.62 -13.80 -11.18
C TYR A 407 13.54 -14.28 -12.31
N HIS A 408 13.12 -13.96 -13.54
CA HIS A 408 13.80 -14.32 -14.79
C HIS A 408 14.56 -13.15 -15.45
N THR A 409 14.26 -11.90 -15.10
CA THR A 409 14.85 -10.71 -15.73
C THR A 409 15.19 -9.64 -14.70
N TYR A 410 16.42 -9.13 -14.72
CA TYR A 410 16.83 -7.97 -13.92
C TYR A 410 17.43 -6.92 -14.84
N THR A 411 17.03 -5.67 -14.64
CA THR A 411 17.74 -4.52 -15.18
C THR A 411 18.28 -3.72 -14.00
N LEU A 412 19.58 -3.85 -13.76
CA LEU A 412 20.29 -3.05 -12.76
C LEU A 412 20.91 -1.85 -13.45
N PHE A 413 20.37 -0.67 -13.20
CA PHE A 413 20.96 0.59 -13.65
C PHE A 413 21.98 1.05 -12.60
N GLY A 414 23.26 1.06 -12.97
CA GLY A 414 24.30 1.73 -12.19
C GLY A 414 24.32 3.21 -12.54
N PHE A 415 24.15 4.06 -11.54
CA PHE A 415 24.32 5.51 -11.65
C PHE A 415 25.61 5.94 -10.97
#